data_AF-A0A7X6MIE6-F1
#
_entry.id   AF-A0A7X6MIE6-F1
#
_cell.length_a   1.000
_cell.length_b   1.000
_cell.length_c   1.000
_cell.angle_alpha   90.00
_cell.angle_beta   90.00
_cell.angle_gamma   90.00
#
_symmetry.space_group_name_H-M   'P 1'
#
loop_
_entity.id
_entity.type
_entity.pdbx_description
1 polymer ?
#
loop_
_entity_poly.entity_id
_entity_poly.type
_entity_poly.pdbx_seq_one_letter_code
_entity_poly.pdbx_strand_id
1 'polypeptide(L)'
;MAEATGEDARARRRGPRSNWVPLGAAAAAIALLVVAWPLVNALLPGSESVPSGEPVPVGSAGGYRASLTFPQEGWHLNTGSSQAGQIYRFHRGPVELTLNSVTPVTSPPPSLEELWAGLRRIVRAGEATARLGDPEAISTREGVEGLTGALESREGDGAAVVYPSPDGQLAVEMTLAGREATPADLSAVADVARSVSFTREGS
;
A
#
# COMPACT_ATOMS: atom_id res chain seq x y z
N MET A 1 31.71 75.68 -50.45
CA MET A 1 32.95 74.93 -50.11
C MET A 1 33.00 74.81 -48.60
N ALA A 2 33.41 73.65 -48.11
CA ALA A 2 33.49 73.17 -46.72
C ALA A 2 32.35 72.25 -46.26
N GLU A 3 32.83 71.07 -45.88
CA GLU A 3 32.22 69.81 -45.48
C GLU A 3 32.34 69.65 -43.95
N ALA A 4 31.89 68.49 -43.42
CA ALA A 4 31.96 67.97 -42.04
C ALA A 4 30.85 68.49 -41.10
N THR A 5 30.16 67.69 -40.27
CA THR A 5 30.40 66.37 -39.62
C THR A 5 29.02 65.92 -39.07
N GLY A 6 28.62 64.64 -39.01
CA GLY A 6 29.04 63.65 -38.01
C GLY A 6 27.97 63.46 -36.90
N GLU A 7 27.75 62.20 -36.49
CA GLU A 7 27.07 61.71 -35.27
C GLU A 7 25.54 61.45 -35.23
N ASP A 8 25.22 60.18 -35.49
CA ASP A 8 24.69 59.19 -34.53
C ASP A 8 23.37 59.34 -33.77
N ALA A 9 22.64 58.21 -33.87
CA ALA A 9 21.78 57.57 -32.89
C ALA A 9 20.41 58.20 -32.57
N ARG A 10 19.35 57.38 -32.78
CA ARG A 10 18.81 56.60 -31.64
C ARG A 10 17.84 55.52 -32.08
N ALA A 11 18.15 54.34 -31.54
CA ALA A 11 17.43 53.09 -31.59
C ALA A 11 15.93 53.22 -31.28
N ARG A 12 15.11 52.57 -32.11
CA ARG A 12 13.70 52.27 -31.81
C ARG A 12 13.64 51.29 -30.63
N ARG A 13 13.48 51.79 -29.41
CA ARG A 13 13.06 50.96 -28.27
C ARG A 13 11.58 50.60 -28.42
N ARG A 14 11.30 49.40 -28.96
CA ARG A 14 10.02 48.72 -28.71
C ARG A 14 10.11 48.12 -27.32
N GLY A 15 9.30 48.63 -26.39
CA GLY A 15 9.19 48.09 -25.03
C GLY A 15 8.71 46.63 -25.01
N PRO A 16 8.99 45.88 -23.93
CA PRO A 16 8.63 44.48 -23.83
C PRO A 16 7.10 44.37 -23.76
N ARG A 17 6.48 43.82 -24.81
CA ARG A 17 5.08 43.44 -24.76
C ARG A 17 4.96 42.31 -23.74
N SER A 18 4.22 42.58 -22.67
CA SER A 18 3.97 41.69 -21.54
C SER A 18 3.51 40.30 -22.02
N ASN A 19 4.44 39.35 -21.98
CA ASN A 19 4.22 37.94 -22.31
C ASN A 19 3.59 37.16 -21.13
N TRP A 20 2.93 37.87 -20.20
CA TRP A 20 2.45 37.33 -18.91
C TRP A 20 1.05 36.77 -18.97
N VAL A 21 0.26 37.12 -20.00
CA VAL A 21 -1.09 36.57 -20.21
C VAL A 21 -1.10 35.03 -20.29
N PRO A 22 -0.22 34.37 -21.08
CA PRO A 22 -0.17 32.90 -21.07
C PRO A 22 0.30 32.32 -19.73
N LEU A 23 1.15 33.04 -18.99
CA LEU A 23 1.62 32.61 -17.66
C LEU A 23 0.52 32.70 -16.60
N GLY A 24 -0.30 33.75 -16.64
CA GLY A 24 -1.46 33.93 -15.77
C GLY A 24 -2.56 32.90 -16.04
N ALA A 25 -2.81 32.57 -17.31
CA ALA A 25 -3.74 31.52 -17.69
C ALA A 25 -3.27 30.13 -17.22
N ALA A 26 -1.98 29.82 -17.36
CA ALA A 26 -1.40 28.59 -16.84
C ALA A 26 -1.47 28.51 -15.30
N ALA A 27 -1.13 29.58 -14.60
CA ALA A 27 -1.23 29.65 -13.14
C ALA A 27 -2.68 29.49 -12.65
N ALA A 28 -3.64 30.09 -13.35
CA ALA A 28 -5.06 29.93 -13.04
C ALA A 28 -5.55 28.49 -13.28
N ALA A 29 -5.11 27.84 -14.37
CA ALA A 29 -5.44 26.44 -14.63
C ALA A 29 -4.85 25.49 -13.58
N ILE A 30 -3.60 25.72 -13.15
CA ILE A 30 -2.95 24.97 -12.07
C ILE A 30 -3.69 25.20 -10.75
N ALA A 31 -4.02 26.45 -10.40
CA ALA A 31 -4.78 26.75 -9.20
C ALA A 31 -6.16 26.07 -9.21
N LEU A 32 -6.83 26.04 -10.36
CA LEU A 32 -8.13 25.39 -10.51
C LEU A 32 -8.01 23.87 -10.39
N LEU A 33 -6.96 23.25 -10.94
CA LEU A 33 -6.66 21.83 -10.73
C LEU A 33 -6.37 21.52 -9.26
N VAL A 34 -5.55 22.34 -8.59
CA VAL A 34 -5.19 22.16 -7.16
C VAL A 34 -6.41 22.33 -6.25
N VAL A 35 -7.34 23.22 -6.56
CA VAL A 35 -8.58 23.45 -5.77
C VAL A 35 -9.68 22.43 -6.12
N ALA A 36 -9.77 21.99 -7.37
CA ALA A 36 -10.76 21.00 -7.79
C ALA A 36 -10.39 19.58 -7.36
N TRP A 37 -9.10 19.26 -7.23
CA TRP A 37 -8.64 17.92 -6.90
C TRP A 37 -9.15 17.40 -5.53
N PRO A 38 -9.13 18.18 -4.43
CA PRO A 38 -9.70 17.76 -3.16
C PRO A 38 -11.21 17.45 -3.22
N LEU A 39 -11.97 18.19 -4.04
CA LEU A 39 -13.40 17.98 -4.22
C LEU A 39 -13.70 16.69 -4.99
N VAL A 40 -12.89 16.38 -6.00
CA VAL A 40 -12.98 15.10 -6.71
C VAL A 40 -12.60 13.95 -5.78
N ASN A 41 -11.52 14.10 -4.99
CA ASN A 41 -11.07 13.08 -4.05
C ASN A 41 -12.10 12.80 -2.93
N ALA A 42 -12.87 13.82 -2.52
CA ALA A 42 -13.95 13.67 -1.54
C ALA A 42 -15.18 12.90 -2.06
N LEU A 43 -15.32 12.75 -3.38
CA LEU A 43 -16.41 12.00 -4.02
C LEU A 43 -16.06 10.52 -4.25
N LEU A 44 -14.80 10.14 -4.10
CA LEU A 44 -14.40 8.74 -4.18
C LEU A 44 -14.80 8.01 -2.89
N PRO A 45 -15.39 6.81 -2.97
CA PRO A 45 -15.71 6.02 -1.78
C PRO A 45 -14.42 5.73 -1.02
N GLY A 46 -14.36 6.12 0.26
CA GLY A 46 -13.23 5.81 1.14
C GLY A 46 -13.09 4.32 1.49
N SER A 47 -14.10 3.53 1.14
CA SER A 47 -14.13 2.08 1.31
C SER A 47 -14.92 1.41 0.19
N GLU A 48 -14.46 0.24 -0.25
CA GLU A 48 -15.10 -0.59 -1.27
C GLU A 48 -15.43 -1.96 -0.69
N SER A 49 -16.61 -2.50 -1.01
CA SER A 49 -16.98 -3.86 -0.58
C SER A 49 -16.15 -4.89 -1.33
N VAL A 50 -15.55 -5.84 -0.62
CA VAL A 50 -14.79 -6.92 -1.23
C VAL A 50 -15.73 -8.10 -1.52
N PRO A 51 -15.83 -8.57 -2.78
CA PRO A 51 -16.62 -9.75 -3.12
C PRO A 51 -16.10 -10.97 -2.38
N SER A 52 -16.99 -11.79 -1.83
CA SER A 52 -16.60 -13.06 -1.23
C SER A 52 -16.23 -14.09 -2.29
N GLY A 53 -15.20 -14.89 -2.03
CA GLY A 53 -14.81 -16.03 -2.86
C GLY A 53 -13.98 -15.71 -4.10
N GLU A 54 -13.88 -14.43 -4.49
CA GLU A 54 -13.02 -14.02 -5.61
C GLU A 54 -11.58 -13.80 -5.12
N PRO A 55 -10.56 -14.34 -5.83
CA PRO A 55 -9.16 -14.05 -5.53
C PRO A 55 -8.83 -12.58 -5.81
N VAL A 56 -8.37 -11.87 -4.78
CA VAL A 56 -7.87 -10.50 -4.87
C VAL A 56 -6.35 -10.53 -5.02
N PRO A 57 -5.77 -9.98 -6.09
CA PRO A 57 -4.32 -9.91 -6.24
C PRO A 57 -3.75 -8.89 -5.24
N VAL A 58 -2.74 -9.30 -4.48
CA VAL A 58 -2.12 -8.47 -3.43
C VAL A 58 -0.67 -8.11 -3.71
N GLY A 59 0.01 -8.84 -4.60
CA GLY A 59 1.38 -8.53 -4.99
C GLY A 59 1.93 -9.46 -6.06
N SER A 60 3.04 -9.06 -6.67
CA SER A 60 3.76 -9.88 -7.65
C SER A 60 5.26 -9.57 -7.62
N ALA A 61 6.10 -10.61 -7.51
CA ALA A 61 7.54 -10.53 -7.64
C ALA A 61 8.13 -11.93 -7.90
N GLY A 62 9.35 -12.01 -8.47
CA GLY A 62 10.02 -13.29 -8.71
C GLY A 62 9.35 -14.22 -9.72
N GLY A 63 8.36 -13.74 -10.49
CA GLY A 63 7.52 -14.59 -11.32
C GLY A 63 6.45 -15.36 -10.53
N TYR A 64 6.14 -14.93 -9.30
CA TYR A 64 4.96 -15.33 -8.55
C TYR A 64 4.03 -14.14 -8.33
N ARG A 65 2.73 -14.43 -8.32
CA ARG A 65 1.66 -13.53 -7.91
C ARG A 65 1.02 -14.06 -6.62
N ALA A 66 0.99 -13.22 -5.60
CA ALA A 66 0.25 -13.49 -4.38
C ALA A 66 -1.21 -13.06 -4.55
N SER A 67 -2.13 -13.93 -4.15
CA SER A 67 -3.56 -13.64 -4.10
C SER A 67 -4.14 -14.02 -2.75
N LEU A 68 -5.23 -13.35 -2.37
CA LEU A 68 -5.96 -13.57 -1.13
C LEU A 68 -7.44 -13.75 -1.47
N THR A 69 -8.12 -14.69 -0.82
CA THR A 69 -9.57 -14.86 -0.98
C THR A 69 -10.28 -14.52 0.31
N PHE A 70 -11.47 -13.93 0.21
CA PHE A 70 -12.32 -13.63 1.35
C PHE A 70 -13.50 -14.61 1.36
N PRO A 71 -13.45 -15.75 2.09
CA PRO A 71 -14.47 -16.78 1.96
C PRO A 71 -15.83 -16.36 2.55
N GLN A 72 -15.81 -15.38 3.44
CA GLN A 72 -16.98 -14.86 4.11
C GLN A 72 -17.24 -13.41 3.66
N GLU A 73 -18.50 -12.99 3.65
CA GLU A 73 -18.91 -11.63 3.27
C GLU A 73 -18.57 -10.59 4.38
N GLY A 74 -18.83 -9.31 4.08
CA GLY A 74 -18.72 -8.21 5.06
C GLY A 74 -17.32 -7.60 5.18
N TRP A 75 -16.40 -7.96 4.29
CA TRP A 75 -15.09 -7.31 4.19
C TRP A 75 -15.16 -6.06 3.33
N HIS A 76 -14.49 -5.02 3.79
CA HIS A 76 -14.38 -3.76 3.08
C HIS A 76 -12.90 -3.36 2.95
N LEU A 77 -12.46 -3.04 1.74
CA LEU A 77 -11.16 -2.47 1.46
C LEU A 77 -11.20 -0.97 1.72
N ASN A 78 -10.30 -0.45 2.55
CA ASN A 78 -10.13 0.98 2.76
C ASN A 78 -9.21 1.54 1.66
N THR A 79 -9.80 2.06 0.60
CA THR A 79 -9.09 2.56 -0.60
C THR A 79 -8.21 3.76 -0.28
N GLY A 80 -8.60 4.61 0.67
CA GLY A 80 -7.84 5.81 1.04
C GLY A 80 -6.56 5.53 1.83
N SER A 81 -6.42 4.35 2.41
CA SER A 81 -5.26 3.93 3.20
C SER A 81 -4.58 2.67 2.66
N SER A 82 -5.03 2.19 1.50
CA SER A 82 -4.42 1.08 0.76
C SER A 82 -3.61 1.62 -0.43
N GLN A 83 -2.46 1.00 -0.67
CA GLN A 83 -1.61 1.21 -1.83
C GLN A 83 -1.49 -0.10 -2.61
N ALA A 84 -2.06 -0.12 -3.81
CA ALA A 84 -2.09 -1.31 -4.65
C ALA A 84 -0.69 -1.92 -4.86
N GLY A 85 -0.59 -3.24 -4.66
CA GLY A 85 0.65 -4.01 -4.76
C GLY A 85 1.61 -3.86 -3.58
N GLN A 86 1.29 -3.06 -2.56
CA GLN A 86 2.16 -2.84 -1.40
C GLN A 86 1.43 -3.04 -0.07
N ILE A 87 0.40 -2.26 0.21
CA ILE A 87 -0.30 -2.26 1.50
C ILE A 87 -1.80 -2.28 1.24
N TYR A 88 -2.52 -3.23 1.82
CA TYR A 88 -3.97 -3.29 1.76
C TYR A 88 -4.54 -3.30 3.16
N ARG A 89 -5.53 -2.45 3.42
CA ARG A 89 -6.25 -2.40 4.69
C ARG A 89 -7.69 -2.83 4.48
N PHE A 90 -8.02 -3.97 5.05
CA PHE A 90 -9.37 -4.51 5.06
C PHE A 90 -9.96 -4.36 6.45
N HIS A 91 -11.26 -4.18 6.53
CA HIS A 91 -11.97 -4.22 7.81
C HIS A 91 -13.25 -5.03 7.70
N ARG A 92 -13.64 -5.62 8.83
CA ARG A 92 -14.89 -6.32 9.03
C ARG A 92 -15.34 -6.11 10.47
N GLY A 93 -16.38 -5.31 10.66
CA GLY A 93 -16.85 -4.95 12.00
C GLY A 93 -15.72 -4.33 12.85
N PRO A 94 -15.40 -4.87 14.04
CA PRO A 94 -14.35 -4.34 14.92
C PRO A 94 -12.92 -4.72 14.50
N VAL A 95 -12.78 -5.54 13.46
CA VAL A 95 -11.50 -6.11 13.03
C VAL A 95 -10.91 -5.34 11.86
N GLU A 96 -9.63 -5.00 11.97
CA GLU A 96 -8.77 -4.49 10.90
C GLU A 96 -7.70 -5.53 10.53
N LEU A 97 -7.59 -5.79 9.23
CA LEU A 97 -6.56 -6.63 8.62
C LEU A 97 -5.69 -5.73 7.74
N THR A 98 -4.45 -5.55 8.12
CA THR A 98 -3.44 -4.93 7.25
C THR A 98 -2.62 -6.02 6.60
N LEU A 99 -2.54 -5.99 5.28
CA LEU A 99 -1.70 -6.87 4.47
C LEU A 99 -0.60 -6.05 3.82
N ASN A 100 0.64 -6.54 3.91
CA ASN A 100 1.80 -5.98 3.24
C ASN A 100 2.40 -7.03 2.29
N SER A 101 2.64 -6.62 1.05
CA SER A 101 3.41 -7.39 0.09
C SER A 101 4.85 -6.89 0.12
N VAL A 102 5.77 -7.77 0.50
CA VAL A 102 7.19 -7.47 0.67
C VAL A 102 7.98 -8.14 -0.44
N THR A 103 8.85 -7.38 -1.10
CA THR A 103 9.82 -7.91 -2.07
C THR A 103 11.22 -7.81 -1.45
N PRO A 104 11.78 -8.91 -0.92
CA PRO A 104 13.12 -8.87 -0.36
C PRO A 104 14.16 -8.49 -1.41
N VAL A 105 15.10 -7.62 -1.04
CA VAL A 105 16.18 -7.15 -1.93
C VAL A 105 17.52 -7.84 -1.69
N THR A 106 17.57 -8.80 -0.76
CA THR A 106 18.80 -9.52 -0.40
C THR A 106 19.02 -10.73 -1.30
N SER A 107 20.29 -11.09 -1.49
CA SER A 107 20.68 -12.33 -2.16
C SER A 107 21.69 -13.08 -1.28
N PRO A 108 21.33 -14.26 -0.73
CA PRO A 108 20.05 -14.97 -0.91
C PRO A 108 18.84 -14.25 -0.27
N PRO A 109 17.61 -14.66 -0.62
CA PRO A 109 16.40 -14.21 0.06
C PRO A 109 16.45 -14.51 1.57
N PRO A 110 15.77 -13.70 2.40
CA PRO A 110 15.75 -13.92 3.84
C PRO A 110 15.03 -15.23 4.17
N SER A 111 15.45 -15.89 5.25
CA SER A 111 14.73 -17.02 5.80
C SER A 111 13.37 -16.59 6.36
N LEU A 112 12.49 -17.56 6.59
CA LEU A 112 11.17 -17.32 7.17
C LEU A 112 11.26 -16.68 8.58
N GLU A 113 12.25 -17.09 9.36
CA GLU A 113 12.55 -16.52 10.68
C GLU A 113 13.11 -15.09 10.58
N GLU A 114 13.91 -14.81 9.56
CA GLU A 114 14.42 -13.45 9.29
C GLU A 114 13.29 -12.50 8.88
N LEU A 115 12.33 -12.98 8.07
CA LEU A 115 11.11 -12.25 7.73
C LEU A 115 10.28 -11.97 9.00
N TRP A 116 10.05 -12.97 9.85
CA TRP A 116 9.35 -12.77 11.12
C TRP A 116 10.04 -11.76 12.04
N ALA A 117 11.36 -11.84 12.15
CA ALA A 117 12.15 -10.87 12.89
C ALA A 117 12.10 -9.46 12.27
N GLY A 118 11.96 -9.36 10.94
CA GLY A 118 11.70 -8.13 10.21
C GLY A 118 10.34 -7.53 10.57
N LEU A 119 9.28 -8.33 10.47
CA LEU A 119 7.92 -7.95 10.85
C LEU A 119 7.86 -7.45 12.31
N ARG A 120 8.50 -8.16 13.25
CA ARG A 120 8.59 -7.74 14.65
C ARG A 120 9.21 -6.34 14.80
N ARG A 121 10.22 -6.02 14.00
CA ARG A 121 10.86 -4.69 13.99
C ARG A 121 9.93 -3.63 13.40
N ILE A 122 9.22 -3.95 12.32
CA ILE A 122 8.25 -3.04 11.67
C ILE A 122 7.09 -2.72 12.62
N VAL A 123 6.48 -3.73 13.24
CA VAL A 123 5.41 -3.59 14.23
C VAL A 123 5.84 -2.64 15.34
N ARG A 124 7.03 -2.87 15.92
CA ARG A 124 7.57 -2.04 17.00
C ARG A 124 7.92 -0.62 16.55
N ALA A 125 8.32 -0.44 15.29
CA ALA A 125 8.60 0.88 14.73
C ALA A 125 7.32 1.67 14.49
N GLY A 126 6.24 1.01 14.04
CA GLY A 126 4.92 1.62 13.89
C GLY A 126 4.28 1.99 15.23
N GLU A 127 4.43 1.12 16.23
CA GLU A 127 3.98 1.38 17.59
C GLU A 127 4.99 0.85 18.62
N ALA A 128 5.62 1.77 19.36
CA ALA A 128 6.66 1.42 20.33
C ALA A 128 6.19 0.49 21.47
N THR A 129 4.90 0.48 21.76
CA THR A 129 4.27 -0.40 22.76
C THR A 129 3.80 -1.73 22.20
N ALA A 130 3.74 -1.89 20.88
CA ALA A 130 3.31 -3.13 20.27
C ALA A 130 4.33 -4.25 20.45
N ARG A 131 3.84 -5.46 20.66
CA ARG A 131 4.63 -6.67 20.88
C ARG A 131 4.15 -7.78 19.96
N LEU A 132 5.07 -8.33 19.18
CA LEU A 132 4.83 -9.54 18.42
C LEU A 132 5.48 -10.72 19.15
N GLY A 133 4.65 -11.68 19.55
CA GLY A 133 5.03 -12.88 20.28
C GLY A 133 5.97 -13.80 19.49
N ASP A 134 6.27 -14.94 20.08
CA ASP A 134 7.11 -15.95 19.42
C ASP A 134 6.38 -16.60 18.23
N PRO A 135 7.12 -16.95 17.17
CA PRO A 135 6.51 -17.53 15.99
C PRO A 135 6.10 -18.99 16.23
N GLU A 136 4.94 -19.33 15.70
CA GLU A 136 4.41 -20.68 15.57
C GLU A 136 4.24 -21.01 14.08
N ALA A 137 4.45 -22.28 13.72
CA ALA A 137 4.27 -22.71 12.33
C ALA A 137 2.79 -22.70 11.93
N ILE A 138 2.51 -22.22 10.72
CA ILE A 138 1.19 -22.24 10.10
C ILE A 138 1.32 -22.62 8.63
N SER A 139 0.25 -23.14 8.04
CA SER A 139 0.18 -23.40 6.60
C SER A 139 -1.11 -22.85 6.00
N THR A 140 -1.03 -22.42 4.75
CA THR A 140 -2.21 -22.08 3.95
C THR A 140 -2.96 -23.35 3.54
N ARG A 141 -4.18 -23.20 3.00
CA ARG A 141 -4.95 -24.34 2.46
C ARG A 141 -4.26 -25.02 1.27
N GLU A 142 -3.38 -24.30 0.57
CA GLU A 142 -2.56 -24.83 -0.54
C GLU A 142 -1.23 -25.44 -0.05
N GLY A 143 -1.00 -25.49 1.27
CA GLY A 143 0.20 -26.09 1.87
C GLY A 143 1.42 -25.18 1.88
N VAL A 144 1.26 -23.86 1.66
CA VAL A 144 2.36 -22.90 1.79
C VAL A 144 2.69 -22.72 3.26
N GLU A 145 3.93 -22.98 3.64
CA GLU A 145 4.43 -22.83 5.01
C GLU A 145 4.63 -21.36 5.35
N GLY A 146 4.33 -20.98 6.59
CA GLY A 146 4.50 -19.64 7.12
C GLY A 146 4.64 -19.64 8.64
N LEU A 147 4.73 -18.44 9.21
CA LEU A 147 4.75 -18.24 10.66
C LEU A 147 3.60 -17.36 11.10
N THR A 148 3.06 -17.62 12.29
CA THR A 148 2.06 -16.81 12.97
C THR A 148 2.43 -16.58 14.43
N GLY A 149 1.78 -15.62 15.08
CA GLY A 149 2.01 -15.34 16.49
C GLY A 149 1.10 -14.22 16.98
N ALA A 150 0.92 -14.16 18.30
CA ALA A 150 0.09 -13.16 18.94
C ALA A 150 0.69 -11.74 18.77
N LEU A 151 -0.17 -10.77 18.46
CA LEU A 151 0.16 -9.36 18.37
C LEU A 151 -0.57 -8.62 19.47
N GLU A 152 0.15 -7.94 20.35
CA GLU A 152 -0.41 -7.03 21.34
C GLU A 152 -0.13 -5.60 20.87
N SER A 153 -1.15 -4.75 20.73
CA SER A 153 -1.00 -3.34 20.35
C SER A 153 -2.01 -2.44 21.07
N ARG A 154 -1.93 -1.12 20.88
CA ARG A 154 -2.97 -0.20 21.38
C ARG A 154 -4.33 -0.39 20.71
N GLU A 155 -4.31 -0.92 19.49
CA GLU A 155 -5.50 -1.24 18.69
C GLU A 155 -6.14 -2.56 19.15
N GLY A 156 -5.54 -3.23 20.13
CA GLY A 156 -6.06 -4.45 20.76
C GLY A 156 -5.14 -5.64 20.58
N ASP A 157 -5.55 -6.76 21.15
CA ASP A 157 -4.91 -8.04 20.91
C ASP A 157 -5.30 -8.55 19.52
N GLY A 158 -4.39 -9.30 18.91
CA GLY A 158 -4.54 -9.78 17.55
C GLY A 158 -3.49 -10.80 17.18
N ALA A 159 -3.20 -10.90 15.89
CA ALA A 159 -2.24 -11.87 15.37
C ALA A 159 -1.45 -11.27 14.21
N ALA A 160 -0.24 -11.77 13.99
CA ALA A 160 0.46 -11.54 12.74
C ALA A 160 0.74 -12.87 12.04
N VAL A 161 0.91 -12.82 10.72
CA VAL A 161 1.24 -13.96 9.88
C VAL A 161 2.22 -13.52 8.80
N VAL A 162 3.14 -14.39 8.41
CA VAL A 162 4.02 -14.20 7.25
C VAL A 162 4.09 -15.48 6.41
N TYR A 163 3.96 -15.32 5.09
CA TYR A 163 4.14 -16.39 4.11
C TYR A 163 5.11 -15.94 3.01
N PRO A 164 6.23 -16.64 2.79
CA PRO A 164 7.10 -16.40 1.65
C PRO A 164 6.56 -17.12 0.41
N SER A 165 6.82 -16.57 -0.77
CA SER A 165 6.64 -17.29 -2.04
C SER A 165 7.64 -18.45 -2.13
N PRO A 166 7.36 -19.45 -2.98
CA PRO A 166 8.25 -20.62 -3.13
C PRO A 166 9.70 -20.30 -3.51
N ASP A 167 9.96 -19.14 -4.14
CA ASP A 167 11.30 -18.66 -4.50
C ASP A 167 11.87 -17.61 -3.53
N GLY A 168 11.12 -17.23 -2.49
CA GLY A 168 11.47 -16.23 -1.49
C GLY A 168 11.56 -14.79 -1.98
N GLN A 169 11.22 -14.51 -3.25
CA GLN A 169 11.30 -13.17 -3.84
C GLN A 169 10.09 -12.29 -3.53
N LEU A 170 9.04 -12.88 -2.98
CA LEU A 170 7.83 -12.23 -2.50
C LEU A 170 7.50 -12.78 -1.12
N ALA A 171 6.98 -11.95 -0.23
CA ALA A 171 6.37 -12.40 1.01
C ALA A 171 5.08 -11.61 1.25
N VAL A 172 4.10 -12.27 1.84
CA VAL A 172 2.86 -11.66 2.31
C VAL A 172 2.93 -11.64 3.83
N GLU A 173 2.92 -10.44 4.39
CA GLU A 173 2.80 -10.19 5.82
C GLU A 173 1.39 -9.70 6.11
N MET A 174 0.77 -10.22 7.15
CA MET A 174 -0.56 -9.80 7.60
C MET A 174 -0.51 -9.49 9.08
N THR A 175 -1.10 -8.37 9.48
CA THR A 175 -1.36 -8.03 10.88
C THR A 175 -2.85 -7.83 11.06
N LEU A 176 -3.39 -8.57 12.02
CA LEU A 176 -4.76 -8.52 12.49
C LEU A 176 -4.78 -7.78 13.82
N ALA A 177 -5.65 -6.78 13.95
CA ALA A 177 -5.99 -6.15 15.21
C ALA A 177 -7.49 -5.90 15.30
N GLY A 178 -8.06 -5.98 16.50
CA GLY A 178 -9.46 -5.64 16.71
C GLY A 178 -9.86 -5.67 18.17
N ARG A 179 -10.26 -4.51 18.71
CA ARG A 179 -10.84 -4.46 20.05
C ARG A 179 -12.22 -5.09 20.01
N GLU A 180 -12.49 -6.00 20.94
CA GLU A 180 -13.82 -6.63 21.06
C GLU A 180 -14.18 -7.54 19.87
N ALA A 181 -13.17 -8.06 19.15
CA ALA A 181 -13.38 -9.03 18.08
C ALA A 181 -14.15 -10.26 18.61
N THR A 182 -15.24 -10.62 17.95
CA THR A 182 -16.01 -11.81 18.32
C THR A 182 -15.31 -13.08 17.81
N PRO A 183 -15.64 -14.27 18.34
CA PRO A 183 -15.14 -15.53 17.78
C PRO A 183 -15.43 -15.70 16.27
N ALA A 184 -16.54 -15.14 15.78
CA ALA A 184 -16.90 -15.17 14.36
C ALA A 184 -15.96 -14.29 13.52
N ASP A 185 -15.58 -13.11 14.03
CA ASP A 185 -14.63 -12.22 13.35
C ASP A 185 -13.24 -12.84 13.30
N LEU A 186 -12.79 -13.44 14.40
CA LEU A 186 -11.52 -14.17 14.45
C LEU A 186 -11.50 -15.36 13.49
N SER A 187 -12.61 -16.10 13.38
CA SER A 187 -12.73 -17.18 12.40
C SER A 187 -12.65 -16.67 10.96
N ALA A 188 -13.30 -15.54 10.66
CA ALA A 188 -13.23 -14.93 9.33
C ALA A 188 -11.81 -14.52 8.96
N VAL A 189 -11.04 -14.01 9.91
CA VAL A 189 -9.63 -13.67 9.68
C VAL A 189 -8.79 -14.92 9.48
N ALA A 190 -8.97 -15.94 10.33
CA ALA A 190 -8.25 -17.20 10.16
C ALA A 190 -8.52 -17.82 8.78
N ASP A 191 -9.75 -17.70 8.29
CA ASP A 191 -10.13 -18.16 6.95
C ASP A 191 -9.43 -17.38 5.84
N VAL A 192 -9.29 -16.06 6.00
CA VAL A 192 -8.56 -15.20 5.07
C VAL A 192 -7.06 -15.51 5.13
N ALA A 193 -6.46 -15.58 6.32
CA ALA A 193 -5.05 -15.87 6.50
C ALA A 193 -4.63 -17.22 5.89
N ARG A 194 -5.50 -18.23 5.93
CA ARG A 194 -5.28 -19.54 5.31
C ARG A 194 -5.60 -19.57 3.81
N SER A 195 -6.16 -18.51 3.24
CA SER A 195 -6.51 -18.44 1.82
C SER A 195 -5.38 -17.94 0.92
N VAL A 196 -4.26 -17.49 1.49
CA VAL A 196 -3.12 -16.97 0.73
C VAL A 196 -2.64 -18.04 -0.26
N SER A 197 -2.52 -17.64 -1.52
CA SER A 197 -2.02 -18.46 -2.60
C SER A 197 -0.91 -17.73 -3.37
N PHE A 198 0.02 -18.53 -3.90
CA PHE A 198 1.10 -18.05 -4.77
C PHE A 198 1.03 -18.77 -6.10
N THR A 199 0.66 -18.06 -7.16
CA THR A 199 0.58 -18.61 -8.52
C THR A 199 1.78 -18.16 -9.33
N ARG A 200 2.39 -19.07 -10.10
CA ARG A 200 3.47 -18.71 -11.02
C ARG A 200 2.92 -17.85 -12.16
N GLU A 201 3.59 -16.77 -12.52
CA GLU A 201 3.22 -15.97 -13.67
C GLU A 201 3.62 -16.68 -14.96
N GLY A 202 2.66 -16.83 -15.89
CA GLY A 202 2.85 -17.53 -17.16
C GLY A 202 2.52 -19.03 -17.16
N SER A 203 1.86 -19.53 -16.10
CA SER A 203 1.24 -20.87 -16.06
C SER A 203 -0.17 -20.89 -16.61
#